data_AF-A0A656JPB6-F1
#
_entry.id   AF-A0A656JPB6-F1
#
_cell.length_a   1.000
_cell.length_b   1.000
_cell.length_c   1.000
_cell.angle_alpha   90.00
_cell.angle_beta   90.00
_cell.angle_gamma   90.00
#
_symmetry.space_group_name_H-M   'P 1'
#
loop_
_entity.id
_entity.type
_entity.pdbx_description
1 polymer ?
#
loop_
_entity_poly.entity_id
_entity_poly.type
_entity_poly.pdbx_seq_one_letter_code
_entity_poly.pdbx_strand_id
1 'polypeptide(L)'
;MRRSTRSLLLLIALVPLAGLFMLANERYRYVERVLFDWQVFWQSDSLEAIGLDQYRAVTEGQVIVGLEDDVSGLSFDPDRKSLFTVTNQNPELVELSLDGRVLRRIPLVGFGDAEAVEYISPGVYVISDERQLRLIQIHVDDST
;
A
#
# COMPACT_ATOMS: atom_id res chain seq x y z
N MET A 1 -60.24 8.03 -0.63
CA MET A 1 -59.53 6.84 -1.16
C MET A 1 -58.40 7.14 -2.18
N ARG A 2 -58.01 8.40 -2.46
CA ARG A 2 -56.98 8.76 -3.47
C ARG A 2 -55.52 8.86 -2.97
N ARG A 3 -55.29 8.88 -1.65
CA ARG A 3 -53.94 9.00 -1.06
C ARG A 3 -53.14 7.68 -1.14
N SER A 4 -53.80 6.54 -0.94
CA SER A 4 -53.16 5.21 -0.88
C SER A 4 -52.55 4.75 -2.21
N THR A 5 -53.18 5.05 -3.36
CA THR A 5 -52.65 4.63 -4.67
C THR A 5 -51.41 5.41 -5.09
N ARG A 6 -51.31 6.69 -4.72
CA ARG A 6 -50.10 7.50 -4.94
C ARG A 6 -48.94 7.01 -4.08
N SER A 7 -49.20 6.68 -2.81
CA SER A 7 -48.22 6.08 -1.92
C SER A 7 -47.73 4.71 -2.43
N LEU A 8 -48.62 3.90 -3.00
CA LEU A 8 -48.28 2.61 -3.58
C LEU A 8 -47.41 2.73 -4.84
N LEU A 9 -47.73 3.68 -5.73
CA LEU A 9 -46.92 3.96 -6.93
C LEU A 9 -45.53 4.50 -6.57
N LEU A 10 -45.44 5.35 -5.54
CA LEU A 10 -44.16 5.84 -5.04
C LEU A 10 -43.30 4.71 -4.47
N LEU A 11 -43.90 3.78 -3.71
CA LEU A 11 -43.21 2.60 -3.18
C LEU A 11 -42.67 1.69 -4.31
N ILE A 12 -43.48 1.46 -5.34
CA ILE A 12 -43.09 0.64 -6.50
C ILE A 12 -41.92 1.25 -7.27
N ALA A 13 -41.77 2.58 -7.27
CA ALA A 13 -40.61 3.25 -7.89
C ALA A 13 -39.39 3.32 -6.96
N LEU A 14 -39.59 3.53 -5.66
CA LEU A 14 -38.51 3.70 -4.68
C LEU A 14 -37.75 2.41 -4.39
N VAL A 15 -38.43 1.28 -4.30
CA VAL A 15 -37.79 -0.03 -4.03
C VAL A 15 -36.77 -0.44 -5.10
N PRO A 16 -37.08 -0.44 -6.41
CA PRO A 16 -36.09 -0.78 -7.44
C PRO A 16 -34.99 0.26 -7.54
N LEU A 17 -35.28 1.55 -7.30
CA LEU A 17 -34.26 2.59 -7.27
C LEU A 17 -33.29 2.38 -6.10
N ALA A 18 -33.80 2.03 -4.91
CA ALA A 18 -32.97 1.68 -3.77
C ALA A 18 -32.13 0.42 -4.04
N GLY A 19 -32.70 -0.58 -4.71
CA GLY A 19 -31.97 -1.78 -5.13
C GLY A 19 -30.86 -1.48 -6.14
N LEU A 20 -31.13 -0.64 -7.16
CA LEU A 20 -30.13 -0.16 -8.11
C LEU A 20 -29.03 0.65 -7.41
N PHE A 21 -29.41 1.50 -6.44
CA PHE A 21 -28.45 2.24 -5.64
C PHE A 21 -27.57 1.31 -4.81
N MET A 22 -28.12 0.27 -4.17
CA MET A 22 -27.35 -0.72 -3.42
C MET A 22 -26.34 -1.46 -4.31
N LEU A 23 -26.78 -1.94 -5.48
CA LEU A 23 -25.90 -2.60 -6.46
C LEU A 23 -24.81 -1.66 -6.97
N ALA A 24 -25.16 -0.41 -7.24
CA ALA A 24 -24.18 0.59 -7.64
C ALA A 24 -23.21 0.93 -6.49
N ASN A 25 -23.69 1.01 -5.25
CA ASN A 25 -22.84 1.30 -4.09
C ASN A 25 -21.84 0.17 -3.81
N GLU A 26 -22.19 -1.10 -4.01
CA GLU A 26 -21.22 -2.21 -3.90
C GLU A 26 -20.04 -2.06 -4.85
N ARG A 27 -20.26 -1.49 -6.05
CA ARG A 27 -19.20 -1.28 -7.05
C ARG A 27 -18.44 0.02 -6.86
N TYR A 28 -19.13 1.10 -6.54
CA TYR A 28 -18.57 2.46 -6.60
C TYR A 28 -18.39 3.11 -5.22
N ARG A 29 -18.90 2.50 -4.15
CA ARG A 29 -18.72 2.94 -2.75
C ARG A 29 -19.08 4.41 -2.53
N TYR A 30 -20.18 4.86 -3.14
CA TYR A 30 -20.63 6.26 -3.11
C TYR A 30 -20.88 6.77 -1.69
N VAL A 31 -21.47 5.93 -0.84
CA VAL A 31 -21.75 6.28 0.56
C VAL A 31 -20.44 6.50 1.32
N GLU A 32 -19.49 5.56 1.22
CA GLU A 32 -18.19 5.68 1.88
C GLU A 32 -17.40 6.89 1.37
N ARG A 33 -17.46 7.16 0.06
CA ARG A 33 -16.81 8.34 -0.52
C ARG A 33 -17.39 9.64 0.00
N VAL A 34 -18.72 9.80 0.00
CA VAL A 34 -19.38 11.01 0.52
C VAL A 34 -19.13 11.18 2.02
N LEU A 35 -19.17 10.09 2.79
CA LEU A 35 -18.84 10.11 4.22
C LEU A 35 -17.38 10.52 4.46
N PHE A 36 -16.44 9.98 3.69
CA PHE A 36 -15.02 10.35 3.76
C PHE A 36 -14.82 11.83 3.41
N ASP A 37 -15.40 12.29 2.30
CA ASP A 37 -15.30 13.69 1.86
C ASP A 37 -15.91 14.64 2.92
N TRP A 38 -17.03 14.27 3.53
CA TRP A 38 -17.63 15.01 4.64
C TRP A 38 -16.73 15.03 5.87
N GLN A 39 -16.14 13.89 6.24
CA GLN A 39 -15.19 13.81 7.36
C GLN A 39 -13.97 14.70 7.13
N VAL A 40 -13.37 14.63 5.94
CA VAL A 40 -12.21 15.45 5.54
C VAL A 40 -12.58 16.94 5.51
N PHE A 41 -13.78 17.29 5.01
CA PHE A 41 -14.24 18.67 4.96
C PHE A 41 -14.36 19.32 6.36
N TRP A 42 -14.77 18.56 7.37
CA TRP A 42 -14.86 19.04 8.76
C TRP A 42 -13.57 18.86 9.54
N GLN A 43 -12.56 18.18 8.97
CA GLN A 43 -11.23 18.11 9.53
C GLN A 43 -10.56 19.47 9.28
N SER A 44 -10.27 20.20 10.34
CA SER A 44 -9.46 21.41 10.24
C SER A 44 -8.08 21.03 9.68
N ASP A 45 -7.44 21.95 8.93
CA ASP A 45 -6.02 21.87 8.49
C ASP A 45 -5.01 21.66 9.64
N SER A 46 -5.49 21.46 10.87
CA SER A 46 -4.77 21.27 12.12
C SER A 46 -4.43 19.82 12.45
N LEU A 47 -4.53 18.89 11.50
CA LEU A 47 -3.56 17.81 11.56
C LEU A 47 -2.20 18.49 11.35
N GLU A 48 -1.21 18.22 12.20
CA GLU A 48 0.19 18.52 11.86
C GLU A 48 0.52 17.72 10.60
N ALA A 49 0.12 18.25 9.44
CA ALA A 49 0.39 17.65 8.17
C ALA A 49 1.91 17.57 8.06
N ILE A 50 2.42 16.49 7.49
CA ILE A 50 3.87 16.26 7.32
C ILE A 50 4.53 17.40 6.48
N GLY A 51 3.74 18.32 5.91
CA GLY A 51 4.25 19.52 5.24
C GLY A 51 4.87 19.17 3.89
N LEU A 52 4.21 18.26 3.15
CA LEU A 52 4.72 17.77 1.87
C LEU A 52 4.50 18.74 0.69
N ASP A 53 3.85 19.88 0.92
CA ASP A 53 3.64 20.93 -0.09
C ASP A 53 4.97 21.52 -0.61
N GLN A 54 6.01 21.47 0.22
CA GLN A 54 7.37 21.88 -0.14
C GLN A 54 8.32 20.69 -0.33
N TYR A 55 7.83 19.45 -0.21
CA TYR A 55 8.66 18.28 -0.41
C TYR A 55 9.19 18.25 -1.85
N ARG A 56 10.51 18.10 -1.96
CA ARG A 56 11.19 17.88 -3.23
C ARG A 56 12.08 16.66 -3.06
N ALA A 57 11.95 15.72 -3.97
CA ALA A 57 12.87 14.60 -4.04
C ALA A 57 14.29 15.14 -4.26
N VAL A 58 15.23 14.73 -3.40
CA VAL A 58 16.66 15.03 -3.60
C VAL A 58 17.24 14.09 -4.66
N THR A 59 16.75 12.86 -4.69
CA THR A 59 17.08 11.83 -5.68
C THR A 59 15.78 11.36 -6.31
N GLU A 60 15.66 11.54 -7.62
CA GLU A 60 14.47 11.15 -8.38
C GLU A 60 14.87 10.15 -9.48
N GLY A 61 14.26 8.97 -9.48
CA GLY A 61 14.46 7.97 -10.54
C GLY A 61 15.89 7.43 -10.66
N GLN A 62 16.61 7.24 -9.55
CA GLN A 62 17.94 6.63 -9.57
C GLN A 62 17.85 5.19 -10.08
N VAL A 63 18.51 4.91 -11.19
CA VAL A 63 18.61 3.55 -11.73
C VAL A 63 19.51 2.71 -10.82
N ILE A 64 19.01 1.53 -10.41
CA ILE A 64 19.77 0.55 -9.65
C ILE A 64 20.35 -0.46 -10.64
N VAL A 65 21.64 -0.32 -10.95
CA VAL A 65 22.31 -1.20 -11.93
C VAL A 65 22.25 -2.65 -11.45
N GLY A 66 21.70 -3.54 -12.30
CA GLY A 66 21.52 -4.96 -12.00
C GLY A 66 20.16 -5.32 -11.39
N LEU A 67 19.30 -4.32 -11.13
CA LEU A 67 17.89 -4.46 -10.77
C LEU A 67 17.05 -3.59 -11.70
N GLU A 68 16.84 -4.08 -12.92
CA GLU A 68 16.21 -3.30 -14.01
C GLU A 68 14.68 -3.29 -13.91
N ASP A 69 14.09 -4.33 -13.32
CA ASP A 69 12.65 -4.51 -13.16
C ASP A 69 12.32 -5.11 -11.77
N ASP A 70 11.05 -5.06 -11.39
CA ASP A 70 10.45 -5.77 -10.25
C ASP A 70 10.93 -5.38 -8.84
N VAL A 71 11.62 -4.25 -8.66
CA VAL A 71 11.93 -3.72 -7.33
C VAL A 71 10.64 -3.28 -6.63
N SER A 72 10.39 -3.81 -5.43
CA SER A 72 9.23 -3.45 -4.62
C SER A 72 9.62 -3.25 -3.15
N GLY A 73 9.09 -2.17 -2.56
CA GLY A 73 9.44 -1.74 -1.20
C GLY A 73 10.86 -1.17 -1.04
N LEU A 74 11.05 -0.38 0.02
CA LEU A 74 12.36 0.15 0.39
C LEU A 74 12.37 0.48 1.88
N SER A 75 13.29 -0.13 2.62
CA SER A 75 13.47 0.14 4.05
C SER A 75 14.91 0.57 4.33
N PHE A 76 15.05 1.58 5.18
CA PHE A 76 16.36 2.01 5.69
C PHE A 76 16.75 1.20 6.92
N ASP A 77 17.95 0.60 6.89
CA ASP A 77 18.58 -0.02 8.04
C ASP A 77 19.53 1.00 8.72
N PRO A 78 19.20 1.51 9.92
CA PRO A 78 20.02 2.51 10.60
C PRO A 78 21.33 1.95 11.17
N ASP A 79 21.40 0.64 11.45
CA ASP A 79 22.59 0.01 12.01
C ASP A 79 23.66 -0.18 10.92
N ARG A 80 23.24 -0.66 9.74
CA ARG A 80 24.11 -0.87 8.58
C ARG A 80 24.33 0.39 7.75
N LYS A 81 23.44 1.38 7.89
CA LYS A 81 23.39 2.60 7.05
C LYS A 81 23.25 2.26 5.56
N SER A 82 22.39 1.28 5.30
CA SER A 82 22.08 0.76 3.97
C SER A 82 20.56 0.72 3.78
N LEU A 83 20.14 0.45 2.56
CA LEU A 83 18.75 0.26 2.19
C LEU A 83 18.52 -1.22 1.88
N PHE A 84 17.34 -1.73 2.19
CA PHE A 84 16.88 -3.04 1.79
C PHE A 84 15.65 -2.91 0.91
N THR A 85 15.61 -3.68 -0.17
CA THR A 85 14.46 -3.79 -1.07
C THR A 85 14.20 -5.26 -1.38
N VAL A 86 13.02 -5.58 -1.89
CA VAL A 86 12.72 -6.92 -2.42
C VAL A 86 12.42 -6.87 -3.90
N THR A 87 12.57 -8.00 -4.57
CA THR A 87 12.10 -8.20 -5.93
C THR A 87 10.87 -9.10 -5.95
N ASN A 88 9.90 -8.83 -6.82
CA ASN A 88 8.67 -9.63 -6.90
C ASN A 88 8.90 -10.98 -7.61
N GLN A 89 9.00 -11.00 -8.95
CA GLN A 89 8.92 -12.25 -9.76
C GLN A 89 10.06 -13.24 -9.52
N ASN A 90 11.26 -12.73 -9.26
CA ASN A 90 12.42 -13.51 -8.81
C ASN A 90 12.76 -13.07 -7.39
N PRO A 91 12.11 -13.65 -6.35
CA PRO A 91 12.21 -13.11 -5.00
C PRO A 91 13.64 -13.11 -4.46
N GLU A 92 14.14 -11.91 -4.21
CA GLU A 92 15.41 -11.66 -3.54
C GLU A 92 15.22 -10.52 -2.55
N LEU A 93 15.97 -10.59 -1.46
CA LEU A 93 16.23 -9.46 -0.60
C LEU A 93 17.55 -8.84 -1.05
N VAL A 94 17.53 -7.57 -1.40
CA VAL A 94 18.70 -6.87 -1.91
C VAL A 94 19.09 -5.75 -0.97
N GLU A 95 20.35 -5.78 -0.53
CA GLU A 95 20.94 -4.68 0.21
C GLU A 95 21.58 -3.70 -0.78
N LEU A 96 21.23 -2.43 -0.65
CA LEU A 96 21.73 -1.32 -1.44
C LEU A 96 22.47 -0.32 -0.54
N SER A 97 23.46 0.36 -1.09
CA SER A 97 23.98 1.58 -0.48
C SER A 97 22.95 2.72 -0.56
N LEU A 98 23.17 3.78 0.21
CA LEU A 98 22.28 4.97 0.19
C LEU A 98 22.27 5.70 -1.16
N ASP A 99 23.27 5.47 -2.01
CA ASP A 99 23.35 5.97 -3.38
C ASP A 99 22.84 4.95 -4.44
N GLY A 100 22.19 3.86 -4.01
CA GLY A 100 21.51 2.92 -4.91
C GLY A 100 22.42 1.89 -5.59
N ARG A 101 23.62 1.62 -5.05
CA ARG A 101 24.48 0.54 -5.54
C ARG A 101 24.15 -0.76 -4.82
N VAL A 102 24.03 -1.85 -5.57
CA VAL A 102 23.85 -3.19 -5.00
C VAL A 102 25.09 -3.59 -4.20
N LEU A 103 24.89 -3.94 -2.92
CA LEU A 103 25.92 -4.43 -2.00
C LEU A 103 25.91 -5.96 -1.92
N ARG A 104 24.73 -6.57 -1.80
CA ARG A 104 24.52 -8.02 -1.85
C ARG A 104 23.08 -8.38 -2.19
N ARG A 105 22.87 -9.62 -2.62
CA ARG A 105 21.57 -10.20 -2.97
C ARG A 105 21.41 -11.51 -2.23
N ILE A 106 20.25 -11.72 -1.61
CA ILE A 106 19.92 -12.89 -0.80
C ILE A 106 18.66 -13.52 -1.38
N PRO A 107 18.71 -14.77 -1.90
CA PRO A 107 17.53 -15.43 -2.46
C PRO A 107 16.42 -15.64 -1.41
N LEU A 108 15.19 -15.27 -1.74
CA LEU A 108 14.03 -15.47 -0.88
C LEU A 108 13.29 -16.76 -1.28
N VAL A 109 13.75 -17.88 -0.72
CA VAL A 109 13.17 -19.20 -1.03
C VAL A 109 11.78 -19.35 -0.42
N GLY A 110 10.82 -19.75 -1.24
CA GLY A 110 9.44 -20.04 -0.81
C GLY A 110 8.51 -18.83 -0.78
N PHE A 111 8.98 -17.65 -1.20
CA PHE A 111 8.16 -16.47 -1.41
C PHE A 111 7.42 -16.56 -2.74
N GLY A 112 6.18 -16.08 -2.73
CA GLY A 112 5.32 -16.14 -3.90
C GLY A 112 5.27 -14.86 -4.71
N ASP A 113 5.30 -13.72 -4.02
CA ASP A 113 5.06 -12.38 -4.52
C ASP A 113 5.51 -11.38 -3.44
N ALA A 114 6.82 -11.13 -3.36
CA ALA A 114 7.40 -10.29 -2.32
C ALA A 114 7.25 -8.81 -2.70
N GLU A 115 6.62 -8.02 -1.82
CA GLU A 115 6.15 -6.66 -2.18
C GLU A 115 6.62 -5.55 -1.23
N ALA A 116 6.93 -5.88 0.01
CA ALA A 116 7.44 -4.91 0.96
C ALA A 116 8.48 -5.56 1.86
N VAL A 117 9.42 -4.75 2.33
CA VAL A 117 10.37 -5.12 3.39
C VAL A 117 10.48 -3.97 4.36
N GLU A 118 10.45 -4.27 5.65
CA GLU A 118 10.58 -3.27 6.73
C GLU A 118 11.58 -3.74 7.77
N TYR A 119 12.56 -2.89 8.09
CA TYR A 119 13.44 -3.04 9.24
C TYR A 119 12.62 -2.82 10.51
N ILE A 120 12.72 -3.76 11.46
CA ILE A 120 12.01 -3.65 12.75
C ILE A 120 12.95 -3.64 13.97
N SER A 121 14.14 -4.22 13.85
CA SER A 121 15.18 -4.23 14.89
C SER A 121 16.50 -4.75 14.30
N PRO A 122 17.65 -4.66 15.00
CA PRO A 122 18.95 -5.02 14.45
C PRO A 122 18.96 -6.44 13.86
N GLY A 123 19.20 -6.54 12.54
CA GLY A 123 19.24 -7.80 11.80
C GLY A 123 17.88 -8.49 11.62
N VAL A 124 16.76 -7.84 11.91
CA VAL A 124 15.41 -8.40 11.78
C VAL A 124 14.55 -7.55 10.87
N TYR A 125 13.96 -8.19 9.87
CA TYR A 125 13.09 -7.54 8.88
C TYR A 125 11.78 -8.31 8.77
N VAL A 126 10.72 -7.63 8.33
CA VAL A 126 9.45 -8.25 7.96
C VAL A 126 9.22 -8.04 6.47
N ILE A 127 8.90 -9.13 5.76
CA ILE A 127 8.56 -9.10 4.33
C ILE A 127 7.09 -9.49 4.15
N SER A 128 6.36 -8.78 3.30
CA SER A 128 5.02 -9.18 2.86
C SER A 128 5.10 -10.08 1.62
N ASP A 129 4.33 -11.17 1.65
CA ASP A 129 4.10 -12.05 0.50
C ASP A 129 2.62 -11.96 0.11
N GLU A 130 2.30 -11.12 -0.87
CA GLU A 130 0.92 -10.74 -1.22
C GLU A 130 0.13 -11.93 -1.77
N ARG A 131 0.75 -12.76 -2.58
CA ARG A 131 0.11 -13.95 -3.15
C ARG A 131 -0.36 -14.94 -2.10
N GLN A 132 0.35 -15.02 -0.97
CA GLN A 132 -0.03 -15.89 0.16
C GLN A 132 -0.66 -15.12 1.33
N LEU A 133 -0.83 -13.80 1.21
CA LEU A 133 -1.39 -12.91 2.23
C LEU A 133 -0.75 -13.11 3.62
N ARG A 134 0.59 -13.17 3.67
CA ARG A 134 1.34 -13.42 4.91
C ARG A 134 2.46 -12.41 5.12
N LEU A 135 2.81 -12.22 6.39
CA LEU A 135 3.98 -11.47 6.84
C LEU A 135 5.01 -12.46 7.37
N ILE A 136 6.26 -12.31 6.95
CA ILE A 136 7.34 -13.22 7.32
C ILE A 136 8.44 -12.40 7.97
N GLN A 137 8.72 -12.71 9.23
CA GLN A 137 9.89 -12.19 9.91
C GLN A 137 11.12 -13.01 9.49
N ILE A 138 12.17 -12.31 9.06
CA ILE A 138 13.45 -12.90 8.70
C ILE A 138 14.56 -12.31 9.57
N HIS A 139 15.65 -13.07 9.70
CA HIS A 139 16.88 -12.62 10.33
C HIS A 139 17.97 -12.58 9.27
N VAL A 140 18.75 -11.50 9.23
CA VAL A 140 19.81 -11.28 8.26
C VAL A 140 21.06 -10.83 9.01
N ASP A 141 22.11 -11.61 8.86
CA ASP A 141 23.45 -11.31 9.37
C ASP A 141 24.46 -11.24 8.22
N ASP A 142 25.75 -11.09 8.53
CA ASP A 142 26.81 -10.96 7.52
C ASP A 142 27.14 -12.29 6.81
N SER A 143 26.65 -13.42 7.34
CA SER A 143 26.86 -14.77 6.82
C SER A 143 25.67 -15.35 6.05
N THR A 144 24.55 -14.62 6.04
CA THR A 144 23.35 -14.95 5.29
C THR A 144 23.59 -14.82 3.78
#